data_AF-A0AAU9WW95-F1
#
_entry.id   AF-A0AAU9WW95-F1
#
_cell.length_a   1.000
_cell.length_b   1.000
_cell.length_c   1.000
_cell.angle_alpha   90.00
_cell.angle_beta   90.00
_cell.angle_gamma   90.00
#
_symmetry.space_group_name_H-M   'P 1'
#
loop_
_entity.id
_entity.type
_entity.pdbx_description
1 polymer ?
#
loop_
_entity_poly.entity_id
_entity_poly.type
_entity_poly.pdbx_seq_one_letter_code
_entity_poly.pdbx_strand_id
1 'polypeptide(L)'
;MKSRLDLVGMEVEKNSLQEKIVSLNDLPWKIFNDAALSVKELAKKIFALPAVSDFFIYTSRLDVFSKELSDSLSCDLESLLLIRKLKYFYNQPTAAVLQQLASLLERISSNKEAISKWNEIAKMVVDENNIGTKPVHRFLKETGCPECYLDNAEYLEKFDPHGLYPTSIYRKCDGDILAKADASVVECTMRHTLTTTAKIVYKVLDPANPELKNVYKPLGRCVAVVDRNVNKIYGEEIQAYFDEHCIELQKVVITAGEVDKDIATVQNLLVMLKKLRVKRNEPVFVVGNGVIHDVTGCACSMYHRNTPYIMLSTSVVAGIDAGLSPRTGCDGFGFKTCSVHIILLF
;
A
#
# COMPACT_ATOMS: atom_id res chain seq x y z
N MET A 1 -19.06 -23.41 14.75
CA MET A 1 -18.39 -24.18 13.68
C MET A 1 -16.97 -24.51 14.13
N LYS A 2 -16.70 -25.75 14.56
CA LYS A 2 -15.36 -26.37 14.51
C LYS A 2 -14.95 -26.44 13.03
N SER A 3 -13.70 -26.31 12.58
CA SER A 3 -12.40 -26.59 13.18
C SER A 3 -11.35 -25.68 12.51
N ARG A 4 -10.54 -24.99 13.31
CA ARG A 4 -9.19 -24.58 12.89
C ARG A 4 -8.47 -25.86 12.49
N LEU A 5 -8.26 -26.05 11.20
CA LEU A 5 -7.36 -27.08 10.67
C LEU A 5 -5.98 -26.84 11.27
N ASP A 6 -5.62 -27.77 12.15
CA ASP A 6 -4.31 -28.37 12.37
C ASP A 6 -3.07 -27.47 12.20
N LEU A 7 -2.43 -27.25 13.34
CA LEU A 7 -1.07 -26.74 13.57
C LEU A 7 0.04 -27.62 12.92
N VAL A 8 -0.30 -28.43 11.90
CA VAL A 8 0.61 -29.28 11.11
C VAL A 8 0.98 -28.60 9.77
N GLY A 9 0.31 -27.49 9.41
CA GLY A 9 0.60 -26.74 8.16
C GLY A 9 1.73 -25.70 8.24
N MET A 10 2.32 -25.47 9.42
CA MET A 10 3.13 -24.25 9.68
C MET A 10 4.59 -24.32 9.22
N GLU A 11 5.17 -25.51 9.02
CA GLU A 11 6.48 -25.66 8.35
C GLU A 11 6.36 -25.69 6.81
N VAL A 12 5.17 -26.00 6.28
CA VAL A 12 4.90 -26.11 4.84
C VAL A 12 4.73 -24.72 4.19
N GLU A 13 4.27 -23.71 4.93
CA GLU A 13 4.09 -22.34 4.41
C GLU A 13 5.40 -21.59 4.14
N LYS A 14 6.46 -21.84 4.92
CA LYS A 14 7.76 -21.15 4.73
C LYS A 14 8.47 -21.56 3.44
N ASN A 15 8.47 -22.86 3.12
CA ASN A 15 9.10 -23.37 1.90
C ASN A 15 8.26 -23.02 0.65
N SER A 16 6.93 -23.04 0.76
CA SER A 16 6.06 -22.87 -0.42
C SER A 16 6.06 -21.46 -1.05
N LEU A 17 6.21 -20.38 -0.26
CA LEU A 17 6.31 -19.03 -0.85
C LEU A 17 7.64 -18.83 -1.59
N GLN A 18 8.76 -19.23 -0.97
CA GLN A 18 10.08 -19.12 -1.60
C GLN A 18 10.16 -20.00 -2.85
N GLU A 19 9.60 -21.21 -2.82
CA GLU A 19 9.49 -22.08 -3.99
C GLU A 19 8.69 -21.43 -5.13
N LYS A 20 7.53 -20.81 -4.83
CA LYS A 20 6.74 -20.10 -5.84
C LYS A 20 7.42 -18.83 -6.35
N ILE A 21 8.19 -18.16 -5.50
CA ILE A 21 9.03 -17.04 -5.91
C ILE A 21 10.13 -17.50 -6.87
N VAL A 22 10.81 -18.61 -6.53
CA VAL A 22 11.87 -19.20 -7.36
C VAL A 22 11.31 -19.72 -8.68
N SER A 23 10.09 -20.28 -8.70
CA SER A 23 9.47 -20.75 -9.94
C SER A 23 9.20 -19.63 -10.95
N LEU A 24 9.16 -18.37 -10.51
CA LEU A 24 9.09 -17.20 -11.39
C LEU A 24 10.42 -16.92 -12.13
N ASN A 25 11.56 -17.45 -11.68
CA ASN A 25 12.84 -17.29 -12.38
C ASN A 25 12.90 -18.06 -13.69
N ASP A 26 12.20 -19.20 -13.76
CA ASP A 26 12.20 -20.09 -14.92
C ASP A 26 11.14 -19.71 -15.97
N LEU A 27 10.55 -18.51 -15.84
CA LEU A 27 9.53 -18.06 -16.77
C LEU A 27 10.11 -18.01 -18.21
N PRO A 28 9.41 -18.58 -19.19
CA PRO A 28 9.84 -18.58 -20.59
C PRO A 28 9.74 -17.17 -21.19
N TRP A 29 10.70 -16.31 -20.87
CA TRP A 29 10.79 -14.92 -21.32
C TRP A 29 10.91 -14.77 -22.84
N LYS A 30 11.28 -15.85 -23.55
CA LYS A 30 11.30 -15.88 -25.02
C LYS A 30 9.89 -15.77 -25.64
N ILE A 31 8.82 -15.98 -24.87
CA ILE A 31 7.44 -15.74 -25.32
C ILE A 31 7.20 -14.27 -25.67
N PHE A 32 8.04 -13.36 -25.16
CA PHE A 32 7.96 -11.92 -25.39
C PHE A 32 8.67 -11.45 -26.68
N ASN A 33 9.37 -12.33 -27.41
CA ASN A 33 10.08 -11.96 -28.64
C ASN A 33 9.17 -11.84 -29.88
N ASP A 34 7.87 -12.08 -29.73
CA ASP A 34 6.93 -12.05 -30.85
C ASP A 34 6.50 -10.59 -31.10
N ALA A 35 7.19 -9.91 -32.01
CA ALA A 35 7.01 -8.48 -32.32
C ALA A 35 5.60 -8.12 -32.84
N ALA A 36 4.73 -9.10 -33.06
CA ALA A 36 3.38 -8.93 -33.60
C ALA A 36 2.26 -8.88 -32.53
N LEU A 37 2.56 -9.09 -31.24
CA LEU A 37 1.54 -9.12 -30.20
C LEU A 37 1.13 -7.72 -29.76
N SER A 38 -0.18 -7.48 -29.65
CA SER A 38 -0.68 -6.28 -28.97
C SER A 38 -0.34 -6.34 -27.47
N VAL A 39 -0.23 -5.17 -26.83
CA VAL A 39 0.03 -5.06 -25.39
C VAL A 39 -1.04 -5.80 -24.56
N LYS A 40 -2.30 -5.80 -25.02
CA LYS A 40 -3.39 -6.63 -24.45
C LYS A 40 -3.08 -8.13 -24.46
N GLU A 41 -2.66 -8.66 -25.61
CA GLU A 41 -2.34 -10.08 -25.76
C GLU A 41 -1.09 -10.47 -24.97
N LEU A 42 -0.13 -9.55 -24.86
CA LEU A 42 1.08 -9.73 -24.06
C LEU A 42 0.76 -9.86 -22.56
N ALA A 43 -0.03 -8.92 -22.03
CA ALA A 43 -0.51 -8.98 -20.65
C ALA A 43 -1.34 -10.25 -20.40
N LYS A 44 -2.21 -10.62 -21.34
CA LYS A 44 -2.98 -11.88 -21.28
C LYS A 44 -2.06 -13.10 -21.19
N LYS A 45 -1.03 -13.17 -22.03
CA LYS A 45 -0.04 -14.25 -22.01
C LYS A 45 0.69 -14.33 -20.68
N ILE A 46 1.09 -13.18 -20.09
CA ILE A 46 1.73 -13.14 -18.77
C ILE A 46 0.83 -13.78 -17.70
N PHE A 47 -0.42 -13.33 -17.59
CA PHE A 47 -1.34 -13.88 -16.60
C PHE A 47 -1.70 -15.35 -16.87
N ALA A 48 -1.59 -15.81 -18.13
CA ALA A 48 -1.85 -17.19 -18.50
C ALA A 48 -0.69 -18.16 -18.20
N LEU A 49 0.50 -17.67 -17.83
CA LEU A 49 1.63 -18.53 -17.49
C LEU A 49 1.33 -19.30 -16.19
N PRO A 50 1.49 -20.65 -16.16
CA PRO A 50 1.16 -21.45 -14.99
C PRO A 50 1.84 -20.97 -13.70
N ALA A 51 3.15 -20.70 -13.74
CA ALA A 51 3.89 -20.20 -12.59
C ALA A 51 3.40 -18.83 -12.10
N VAL A 52 2.98 -17.93 -13.00
CA VAL A 52 2.43 -16.62 -12.65
C VAL A 52 1.05 -16.78 -12.00
N SER A 53 0.17 -17.59 -12.59
CA SER A 53 -1.16 -17.85 -12.01
C SER A 53 -1.08 -18.53 -10.65
N ASP A 54 -0.20 -19.50 -10.50
CA ASP A 54 0.00 -20.24 -9.27
C ASP A 54 0.57 -19.34 -8.15
N PHE A 55 1.53 -18.47 -8.50
CA PHE A 55 2.05 -17.45 -7.60
C PHE A 55 0.95 -16.49 -7.14
N PHE A 56 0.20 -15.87 -8.06
CA PHE A 56 -0.84 -14.89 -7.69
C PHE A 56 -1.96 -15.51 -6.86
N ILE A 57 -2.42 -16.72 -7.20
CA ILE A 57 -3.44 -17.43 -6.43
C ILE A 57 -2.93 -17.70 -5.01
N TYR A 58 -1.72 -18.23 -4.87
CA TYR A 58 -1.13 -18.48 -3.56
C TYR A 58 -0.96 -17.18 -2.76
N THR A 59 -0.34 -16.16 -3.33
CA THR A 59 -0.11 -14.87 -2.66
C THR A 59 -1.40 -14.19 -2.23
N SER A 60 -2.49 -14.30 -3.01
CA SER A 60 -3.79 -13.73 -2.63
C SER A 60 -4.39 -14.36 -1.37
N ARG A 61 -4.05 -15.62 -1.08
CA ARG A 61 -4.54 -16.37 0.08
C ARG A 61 -3.63 -16.27 1.31
N LEU A 62 -2.44 -15.70 1.17
CA LEU A 62 -1.51 -15.52 2.29
C LEU A 62 -2.05 -14.54 3.34
N ASP A 63 -1.72 -14.81 4.61
CA ASP A 63 -1.89 -13.84 5.68
C ASP A 63 -0.69 -12.89 5.75
N VAL A 64 -0.72 -11.82 4.94
CA VAL A 64 0.43 -10.92 4.77
C VAL A 64 0.76 -10.04 5.98
N PHE A 65 -0.07 -10.11 7.02
CA PHE A 65 0.12 -9.42 8.30
C PHE A 65 0.70 -10.35 9.38
N SER A 66 0.93 -11.63 9.07
CA SER A 66 1.47 -12.59 10.00
C SER A 66 2.92 -12.24 10.36
N LYS A 67 3.30 -12.58 11.60
CA LYS A 67 4.69 -12.43 12.05
C LYS A 67 5.59 -13.40 11.28
N GLU A 68 5.06 -14.59 11.00
CA GLU A 68 5.74 -15.68 10.31
C GLU A 68 6.20 -15.27 8.90
N LEU A 69 5.35 -14.57 8.12
CA LEU A 69 5.75 -14.03 6.82
C LEU A 69 6.78 -12.90 6.97
N SER A 70 6.61 -12.05 7.98
CA SER A 70 7.54 -10.95 8.22
C SER A 70 8.93 -11.48 8.58
N ASP A 71 9.01 -12.54 9.38
CA ASP A 71 10.24 -13.19 9.77
C ASP A 71 10.90 -13.92 8.58
N SER A 72 10.13 -14.55 7.69
CA SER A 72 10.65 -15.29 6.53
C SER A 72 11.29 -14.40 5.46
N LEU A 73 10.89 -13.12 5.39
CA LEU A 73 11.43 -12.12 4.46
C LEU A 73 12.15 -10.99 5.19
N SER A 74 12.58 -11.21 6.43
CA SER A 74 13.27 -10.21 7.26
C SER A 74 14.56 -9.68 6.62
N CYS A 75 15.23 -10.48 5.79
CA CYS A 75 16.43 -10.08 5.04
C CYS A 75 16.13 -9.28 3.75
N ASP A 76 14.88 -9.29 3.26
CA ASP A 76 14.45 -8.56 2.06
C ASP A 76 13.08 -7.90 2.26
N LEU A 77 13.09 -6.81 3.02
CA LEU A 77 11.87 -6.06 3.38
C LEU A 77 11.15 -5.47 2.17
N GLU A 78 11.84 -5.20 1.08
CA GLU A 78 11.24 -4.65 -0.14
C GLU A 78 10.43 -5.72 -0.88
N SER A 79 10.92 -6.97 -0.94
CA SER A 79 10.10 -8.09 -1.42
C SER A 79 8.88 -8.34 -0.51
N LEU A 80 9.03 -8.22 0.81
CA LEU A 80 7.90 -8.29 1.75
C LEU A 80 6.84 -7.21 1.44
N LEU A 81 7.26 -5.99 1.11
CA LEU A 81 6.35 -4.91 0.72
C LEU A 81 5.64 -5.18 -0.60
N LEU A 82 6.36 -5.70 -1.60
CA LEU A 82 5.79 -6.09 -2.88
C LEU A 82 4.76 -7.20 -2.69
N ILE A 83 5.05 -8.22 -1.89
CA ILE A 83 4.12 -9.34 -1.63
C ILE A 83 2.86 -8.87 -0.91
N ARG A 84 2.99 -7.97 0.09
CA ARG A 84 1.84 -7.32 0.75
C ARG A 84 0.94 -6.58 -0.24
N LYS A 85 1.52 -5.89 -1.21
CA LYS A 85 0.76 -5.24 -2.29
C LYS A 85 0.12 -6.28 -3.22
N LEU A 86 0.90 -7.26 -3.69
CA LEU A 86 0.48 -8.27 -4.66
C LEU A 86 -0.63 -9.19 -4.14
N LYS A 87 -0.81 -9.35 -2.82
CA LYS A 87 -2.00 -10.03 -2.26
C LYS A 87 -3.31 -9.49 -2.83
N TYR A 88 -3.38 -8.19 -3.07
CA TYR A 88 -4.59 -7.50 -3.52
C TYR A 88 -4.61 -7.23 -5.03
N PHE A 89 -3.94 -8.06 -5.83
CA PHE A 89 -3.72 -7.79 -7.26
C PHE A 89 -5.03 -7.64 -8.05
N TYR A 90 -6.10 -8.37 -7.71
CA TYR A 90 -7.39 -8.34 -8.42
C TYR A 90 -7.98 -6.93 -8.57
N ASN A 91 -7.84 -6.09 -7.55
CA ASN A 91 -8.40 -4.75 -7.55
C ASN A 91 -7.39 -3.64 -7.87
N GLN A 92 -6.15 -4.01 -8.16
CA GLN A 92 -5.14 -3.07 -8.59
C GLN A 92 -5.17 -2.86 -10.11
N PRO A 93 -4.75 -1.68 -10.60
CA PRO A 93 -4.52 -1.45 -12.01
C PRO A 93 -3.55 -2.49 -12.59
N THR A 94 -3.84 -2.97 -13.80
CA THR A 94 -3.06 -4.02 -14.46
C THR A 94 -1.60 -3.62 -14.63
N ALA A 95 -1.34 -2.36 -14.97
CA ALA A 95 0.02 -1.83 -15.07
C ALA A 95 0.78 -1.89 -13.73
N ALA A 96 0.11 -1.53 -12.63
CA ALA A 96 0.71 -1.53 -11.29
C ALA A 96 1.09 -2.95 -10.85
N VAL A 97 0.24 -3.94 -11.10
CA VAL A 97 0.52 -5.35 -10.77
C VAL A 97 1.71 -5.88 -11.56
N LEU A 98 1.77 -5.60 -12.87
CA LEU A 98 2.89 -6.04 -13.70
C LEU A 98 4.20 -5.35 -13.32
N GLN A 99 4.16 -4.06 -12.96
CA GLN A 99 5.34 -3.35 -12.46
C GLN A 99 5.81 -3.92 -11.11
N GLN A 100 4.90 -4.21 -10.19
CA GLN A 100 5.24 -4.85 -8.91
C GLN A 100 5.84 -6.25 -9.11
N LEU A 101 5.31 -7.04 -10.05
CA LEU A 101 5.86 -8.33 -10.42
C LEU A 101 7.26 -8.20 -11.03
N ALA A 102 7.47 -7.23 -11.93
CA ALA A 102 8.79 -6.97 -12.52
C ALA A 102 9.83 -6.55 -11.46
N SER A 103 9.45 -5.66 -10.53
CA SER A 103 10.32 -5.27 -9.40
C SER A 103 10.62 -6.43 -8.45
N LEU A 104 9.69 -7.37 -8.29
CA LEU A 104 9.92 -8.59 -7.52
C LEU A 104 10.95 -9.46 -8.27
N LEU A 105 10.72 -9.74 -9.55
CA LEU A 105 11.62 -10.53 -10.40
C LEU A 105 13.04 -9.97 -10.46
N GLU A 106 13.21 -8.64 -10.49
CA GLU A 106 14.52 -7.99 -10.49
C GLU A 106 15.35 -8.33 -9.22
N ARG A 107 14.68 -8.62 -8.11
CA ARG A 107 15.32 -8.98 -6.85
C ARG A 107 15.72 -10.45 -6.76
N ILE A 108 15.02 -11.32 -7.50
CA ILE A 108 15.16 -12.78 -7.38
C ILE A 108 15.95 -13.37 -8.57
N SER A 109 15.84 -12.76 -9.75
CA SER A 109 16.45 -13.27 -10.97
C SER A 109 17.85 -12.71 -11.18
N SER A 110 18.79 -13.58 -11.58
CA SER A 110 20.12 -13.15 -12.04
C SER A 110 20.17 -12.82 -13.53
N ASN A 111 19.08 -13.04 -14.28
CA ASN A 111 19.05 -12.88 -15.73
C ASN A 111 18.68 -11.45 -16.14
N LYS A 112 19.72 -10.63 -16.39
CA LYS A 112 19.56 -9.21 -16.77
C LYS A 112 18.77 -9.00 -18.06
N GLU A 113 18.86 -9.90 -19.04
CA GLU A 113 18.13 -9.76 -20.30
C GLU A 113 16.62 -9.97 -20.09
N ALA A 114 16.25 -10.98 -19.29
CA ALA A 114 14.86 -11.23 -18.94
C ALA A 114 14.25 -10.05 -18.17
N ILE A 115 14.97 -9.53 -17.16
CA ILE A 115 14.52 -8.38 -16.37
C ILE A 115 14.29 -7.14 -17.24
N SER A 116 15.22 -6.84 -18.16
CA SER A 116 15.08 -5.71 -19.09
C SER A 116 13.80 -5.81 -19.90
N LYS A 117 13.45 -6.99 -20.40
CA LYS A 117 12.22 -7.21 -21.16
C LYS A 117 10.97 -7.08 -20.29
N TRP A 118 10.98 -7.62 -19.07
CA TRP A 118 9.87 -7.44 -18.13
C TRP A 118 9.59 -5.97 -17.83
N ASN A 119 10.64 -5.18 -17.61
CA ASN A 119 10.53 -3.75 -17.37
C ASN A 119 10.01 -2.99 -18.61
N GLU A 120 10.44 -3.39 -19.81
CA GLU A 120 9.92 -2.83 -21.07
C GLU A 120 8.42 -3.10 -21.23
N ILE A 121 7.98 -4.32 -20.95
CA ILE A 121 6.57 -4.71 -21.04
C ILE A 121 5.72 -3.97 -20.00
N ALA A 122 6.18 -3.93 -18.75
CA ALA A 122 5.49 -3.20 -17.70
C ALA A 122 5.31 -1.74 -18.10
N LYS A 123 6.33 -1.12 -18.70
CA LYS A 123 6.27 0.25 -19.23
C LYS A 123 5.27 0.39 -20.39
N MET A 124 5.27 -0.52 -21.35
CA MET A 124 4.30 -0.52 -22.46
C MET A 124 2.85 -0.58 -21.95
N VAL A 125 2.58 -1.40 -20.92
CA VAL A 125 1.24 -1.51 -20.32
C VAL A 125 0.85 -0.25 -19.54
N VAL A 126 1.81 0.43 -18.91
CA VAL A 126 1.59 1.74 -18.27
C VAL A 126 1.14 2.80 -19.29
N ASP A 127 1.80 2.85 -20.44
CA ASP A 127 1.53 3.85 -21.47
C ASP A 127 0.18 3.61 -22.19
N GLU A 128 -0.35 2.38 -22.15
CA GLU A 128 -1.65 2.04 -22.73
C GLU A 128 -2.80 2.29 -21.74
N ASN A 129 -3.30 3.53 -21.71
CA ASN A 129 -4.33 4.01 -20.78
C ASN A 129 -5.58 3.12 -20.63
N ASN A 130 -5.99 2.40 -21.68
CA ASN A 130 -7.19 1.55 -21.67
C ASN A 130 -7.03 0.24 -20.90
N ILE A 131 -5.79 -0.22 -20.74
CA ILE A 131 -5.46 -1.50 -20.08
C ILE A 131 -4.75 -1.24 -18.76
N GLY A 132 -3.77 -0.33 -18.77
CA GLY A 132 -2.94 -0.06 -17.60
C GLY A 132 -3.74 0.37 -16.37
N THR A 133 -4.77 1.19 -16.56
CA THR A 133 -5.65 1.70 -15.49
C THR A 133 -6.74 0.72 -15.06
N LYS A 134 -6.98 -0.34 -15.85
CA LYS A 134 -8.07 -1.29 -15.62
C LYS A 134 -7.72 -2.24 -14.48
N PRO A 135 -8.63 -2.47 -13.52
CA PRO A 135 -8.43 -3.48 -12.47
C PRO A 135 -8.22 -4.88 -13.05
N VAL A 136 -7.30 -5.66 -12.46
CA VAL A 136 -6.96 -6.99 -12.99
C VAL A 136 -8.18 -7.92 -13.08
N HIS A 137 -9.07 -7.95 -12.09
CA HIS A 137 -10.26 -8.82 -12.16
C HIS A 137 -11.14 -8.52 -13.39
N ARG A 138 -11.22 -7.25 -13.80
CA ARG A 138 -11.97 -6.83 -14.99
C ARG A 138 -11.21 -7.20 -16.26
N PHE A 139 -9.90 -6.98 -16.26
CA PHE A 139 -9.03 -7.41 -17.36
C PHE A 139 -9.16 -8.92 -17.62
N LEU A 140 -9.03 -9.76 -16.59
CA LEU A 140 -9.11 -11.22 -16.68
C LEU A 140 -10.46 -11.71 -17.24
N LYS A 141 -11.58 -11.09 -16.82
CA LYS A 141 -12.93 -11.39 -17.34
C LYS A 141 -13.08 -11.05 -18.83
N GLU A 142 -12.51 -9.94 -19.27
CA GLU A 142 -12.62 -9.46 -20.66
C GLU A 142 -11.68 -10.21 -21.63
N THR A 143 -10.56 -10.75 -21.15
CA THR A 143 -9.56 -11.44 -21.99
C THR A 143 -9.75 -12.95 -22.07
N GLY A 144 -10.59 -13.54 -21.21
CA GLY A 144 -10.73 -14.99 -21.10
C GLY A 144 -9.45 -15.66 -20.60
N CYS A 145 -8.85 -15.09 -19.55
CA CYS A 145 -7.71 -15.69 -18.84
C CYS A 145 -8.11 -17.00 -18.12
N PRO A 146 -7.15 -17.82 -17.64
CA PRO A 146 -7.41 -19.14 -17.09
C PRO A 146 -8.50 -19.18 -16.01
N GLU A 147 -9.33 -20.24 -16.03
CA GLU A 147 -10.45 -20.47 -15.12
C GLU A 147 -10.03 -20.46 -13.64
N CYS A 148 -8.78 -20.83 -13.33
CA CYS A 148 -8.25 -20.81 -11.97
C CYS A 148 -8.32 -19.43 -11.29
N TYR A 149 -8.29 -18.32 -12.04
CA TYR A 149 -8.48 -16.99 -11.45
C TYR A 149 -9.93 -16.72 -11.07
N LEU A 150 -10.90 -17.31 -11.77
CA LEU A 150 -12.33 -17.18 -11.45
C LEU A 150 -12.63 -18.03 -10.21
N ASP A 151 -12.16 -19.28 -10.18
CA ASP A 151 -12.28 -20.17 -9.01
C ASP A 151 -11.67 -19.54 -7.76
N ASN A 152 -10.50 -18.90 -7.91
CA ASN A 152 -9.85 -18.21 -6.80
C ASN A 152 -10.61 -16.95 -6.36
N ALA A 153 -11.23 -16.21 -7.27
CA ALA A 153 -12.07 -15.08 -6.91
C ALA A 153 -13.30 -15.55 -6.10
N GLU A 154 -13.96 -16.63 -6.52
CA GLU A 154 -15.07 -17.24 -5.77
C GLU A 154 -14.63 -17.74 -4.39
N TYR A 155 -13.44 -18.35 -4.29
CA TYR A 155 -12.85 -18.73 -3.01
C TYR A 155 -12.66 -17.52 -2.09
N LEU A 156 -12.05 -16.44 -2.59
CA LEU A 156 -11.80 -15.23 -1.81
C LEU A 156 -13.11 -14.57 -1.37
N GLU A 157 -14.13 -14.49 -2.23
CA GLU A 157 -15.44 -13.93 -1.83
C GLU A 157 -16.05 -14.67 -0.64
N LYS A 158 -15.84 -15.98 -0.55
CA LYS A 158 -16.37 -16.80 0.54
C LYS A 158 -15.52 -16.75 1.82
N PHE A 159 -14.19 -16.72 1.71
CA PHE A 159 -13.29 -16.94 2.85
C PHE A 159 -12.45 -15.72 3.24
N ASP A 160 -12.12 -14.82 2.31
CA ASP A 160 -11.37 -13.59 2.53
C ASP A 160 -11.85 -12.47 1.59
N PRO A 161 -13.07 -11.94 1.79
CA PRO A 161 -13.64 -10.93 0.89
C PRO A 161 -12.83 -9.63 0.87
N HIS A 162 -12.03 -9.38 1.91
CA HIS A 162 -11.10 -8.24 1.98
C HIS A 162 -9.86 -8.45 1.09
N GLY A 163 -9.46 -9.68 0.81
CA GLY A 163 -8.44 -9.99 -0.19
C GLY A 163 -8.86 -9.61 -1.60
N LEU A 164 -10.14 -9.79 -1.93
CA LEU A 164 -10.70 -9.36 -3.22
C LEU A 164 -11.04 -7.87 -3.20
N TYR A 165 -11.79 -7.39 -2.22
CA TYR A 165 -12.27 -6.01 -2.07
C TYR A 165 -11.64 -5.32 -0.85
N PRO A 166 -10.36 -4.90 -0.94
CA PRO A 166 -9.68 -4.29 0.19
C PRO A 166 -10.24 -2.91 0.50
N THR A 167 -10.47 -2.66 1.79
CA THR A 167 -10.71 -1.29 2.28
C THR A 167 -9.40 -0.54 2.50
N SER A 168 -8.32 -1.26 2.80
CA SER A 168 -6.93 -0.79 2.85
C SER A 168 -6.01 -1.99 2.66
N ILE A 169 -4.88 -1.79 1.99
CA ILE A 169 -3.86 -2.83 1.82
C ILE A 169 -2.88 -2.89 3.01
N TYR A 170 -2.96 -1.92 3.91
CA TYR A 170 -2.04 -1.74 5.04
C TYR A 170 -2.68 -2.11 6.38
N ARG A 171 -3.96 -2.47 6.38
CA ARG A 171 -4.74 -2.76 7.56
C ARG A 171 -5.62 -3.99 7.34
N LYS A 172 -5.68 -4.84 8.35
CA LYS A 172 -6.69 -5.90 8.49
C LYS A 172 -7.55 -5.62 9.73
N CYS A 173 -8.86 -5.83 9.59
CA CYS A 173 -9.79 -5.84 10.71
C CYS A 173 -10.49 -7.17 10.73
N ASP A 174 -10.58 -7.77 11.91
CA ASP A 174 -11.34 -8.98 12.13
C ASP A 174 -12.00 -8.91 13.51
N GLY A 175 -13.01 -9.73 13.73
CA GLY A 175 -13.70 -9.75 15.00
C GLY A 175 -14.50 -11.02 15.21
N ASP A 176 -14.69 -11.36 16.48
CA ASP A 176 -15.42 -12.53 16.93
C ASP A 176 -16.63 -12.07 17.74
N ILE A 177 -17.80 -12.65 17.45
CA ILE A 177 -19.05 -12.36 18.18
C ILE A 177 -19.50 -13.65 18.87
N LEU A 178 -19.67 -13.58 20.18
CA LEU A 178 -20.24 -14.64 21.00
C LEU A 178 -21.54 -14.12 21.61
N ALA A 179 -22.63 -14.85 21.44
CA ALA A 179 -23.92 -14.50 22.01
C ALA A 179 -24.47 -15.66 22.84
N LYS A 180 -25.11 -15.35 23.96
CA LYS A 180 -25.95 -16.34 24.66
C LYS A 180 -27.12 -16.76 23.77
N ALA A 181 -27.69 -17.94 24.04
CA ALA A 181 -28.82 -18.46 23.28
C ALA A 181 -30.06 -17.56 23.33
N ASP A 182 -30.24 -16.81 24.42
CA ASP A 182 -31.31 -15.83 24.60
C ASP A 182 -30.95 -14.42 24.09
N ALA A 183 -29.77 -14.25 23.50
CA ALA A 183 -29.19 -12.98 23.04
C ALA A 183 -29.10 -11.88 24.12
N SER A 184 -29.25 -12.22 25.41
CA SER A 184 -29.22 -11.25 26.52
C SER A 184 -27.83 -10.63 26.73
N VAL A 185 -26.78 -11.35 26.34
CA VAL A 185 -25.39 -10.91 26.38
C VAL A 185 -24.73 -11.26 25.06
N VAL A 186 -24.12 -10.25 24.45
CA VAL A 186 -23.33 -10.37 23.23
C VAL A 186 -21.95 -9.80 23.52
N GLU A 187 -20.94 -10.66 23.46
CA GLU A 187 -19.54 -10.29 23.56
C GLU A 187 -18.97 -10.13 22.15
N CYS A 188 -18.37 -8.97 21.88
CA CYS A 188 -17.72 -8.66 20.61
C CYS A 188 -16.24 -8.40 20.87
N THR A 189 -15.37 -9.20 20.26
CA THR A 189 -13.93 -8.93 20.21
C THR A 189 -13.60 -8.37 18.84
N MET A 190 -12.85 -7.27 18.77
CA MET A 190 -12.40 -6.68 17.52
C MET A 190 -10.87 -6.56 17.54
N ARG A 191 -10.23 -6.97 16.45
CA ARG A 191 -8.78 -6.89 16.25
C ARG A 191 -8.48 -5.99 15.06
N HIS A 192 -7.43 -5.19 15.20
CA HIS A 192 -6.91 -4.33 14.15
C HIS A 192 -5.41 -4.57 14.03
N THR A 193 -5.00 -5.06 12.87
CA THR A 193 -3.59 -5.24 12.53
C THR A 193 -3.20 -4.22 11.47
N LEU A 194 -2.09 -3.54 11.70
CA LEU A 194 -1.55 -2.52 10.82
C LEU A 194 -0.12 -2.89 10.44
N THR A 195 0.27 -2.58 9.21
CA THR A 195 1.65 -2.57 8.78
C THR A 195 2.04 -1.16 8.33
N THR A 196 3.22 -0.72 8.77
CA THR A 196 3.87 0.51 8.30
C THR A 196 5.34 0.23 7.99
N THR A 197 6.01 1.14 7.28
CA THR A 197 7.41 0.97 6.85
C THR A 197 8.16 2.26 7.09
N ALA A 198 9.13 2.23 7.99
CA ALA A 198 10.03 3.35 8.19
C ALA A 198 11.27 3.20 7.30
N LYS A 199 11.61 4.25 6.55
CA LYS A 199 12.83 4.32 5.75
C LYS A 199 13.65 5.55 6.11
N ILE A 200 14.96 5.40 6.21
CA ILE A 200 15.90 6.52 6.27
C ILE A 200 16.38 6.77 4.85
N VAL A 201 15.98 7.90 4.27
CA VAL A 201 16.26 8.24 2.88
C VAL A 201 17.05 9.54 2.83
N TYR A 202 18.23 9.49 2.23
CA TYR A 202 19.02 10.69 1.98
C TYR A 202 18.48 11.42 0.75
N LYS A 203 18.44 12.76 0.84
CA LYS A 203 18.01 13.64 -0.26
C LYS A 203 16.67 13.21 -0.87
N VAL A 204 15.66 13.03 -0.02
CA VAL A 204 14.33 12.56 -0.47
C VAL A 204 13.64 13.49 -1.48
N LEU A 205 14.00 14.79 -1.47
CA LEU A 205 13.49 15.80 -2.41
C LEU A 205 14.37 15.98 -3.66
N ASP A 206 15.43 15.19 -3.81
CA ASP A 206 16.20 15.14 -5.06
C ASP A 206 15.33 14.48 -6.16
N PRO A 207 15.12 15.09 -7.33
CA PRO A 207 14.31 14.50 -8.39
C PRO A 207 14.81 13.14 -8.90
N ALA A 208 16.06 12.77 -8.64
CA ALA A 208 16.55 11.42 -8.92
C ALA A 208 15.99 10.37 -7.95
N ASN A 209 15.48 10.78 -6.78
CA ASN A 209 14.96 9.89 -5.75
C ASN A 209 13.54 9.41 -6.10
N PRO A 210 13.30 8.08 -6.24
CA PRO A 210 12.02 7.59 -6.71
C PRO A 210 10.95 7.40 -5.63
N GLU A 211 11.28 7.52 -4.32
CA GLU A 211 10.39 7.09 -3.24
C GLU A 211 9.03 7.80 -3.27
N LEU A 212 9.00 9.13 -3.33
CA LEU A 212 7.74 9.90 -3.36
C LEU A 212 7.04 9.78 -4.71
N LYS A 213 7.78 9.82 -5.82
CA LYS A 213 7.25 9.63 -7.18
C LYS A 213 6.50 8.31 -7.32
N ASN A 214 7.06 7.21 -6.79
CA ASN A 214 6.47 5.88 -6.89
C ASN A 214 5.10 5.79 -6.20
N VAL A 215 4.85 6.63 -5.19
CA VAL A 215 3.55 6.71 -4.53
C VAL A 215 2.59 7.61 -5.29
N TYR A 216 3.01 8.83 -5.63
CA TYR A 216 2.09 9.88 -6.08
C TYR A 216 1.90 9.94 -7.61
N LYS A 217 2.85 9.40 -8.41
CA LYS A 217 2.72 9.41 -9.87
C LYS A 217 1.48 8.66 -10.38
N PRO A 218 1.14 7.46 -9.86
CA PRO A 218 -0.10 6.77 -10.26
C PRO A 218 -1.38 7.51 -9.87
N LEU A 219 -1.33 8.37 -8.86
CA LEU A 219 -2.46 9.19 -8.40
C LEU A 219 -2.62 10.47 -9.21
N GLY A 220 -1.55 10.91 -9.88
CA GLY A 220 -1.48 12.15 -10.67
C GLY A 220 -1.41 13.44 -9.84
N ARG A 221 -1.56 13.34 -8.52
CA ARG A 221 -1.55 14.47 -7.59
C ARG A 221 -1.07 14.07 -6.20
N CYS A 222 -0.67 15.07 -5.42
CA CYS A 222 -0.28 14.97 -4.03
C CYS A 222 -0.94 16.10 -3.23
N VAL A 223 -1.66 15.76 -2.17
CA VAL A 223 -2.12 16.73 -1.16
C VAL A 223 -1.16 16.70 0.00
N ALA A 224 -0.47 17.82 0.24
CA ALA A 224 0.56 17.93 1.27
C ALA A 224 0.12 18.85 2.41
N VAL A 225 0.29 18.42 3.65
CA VAL A 225 0.21 19.26 4.85
C VAL A 225 1.63 19.56 5.31
N VAL A 226 2.02 20.83 5.30
CA VAL A 226 3.41 21.25 5.52
C VAL A 226 3.47 22.26 6.66
N ASP A 227 4.39 22.05 7.60
CA ASP A 227 4.70 23.06 8.62
C ASP A 227 5.14 24.38 7.98
N ARG A 228 4.69 25.51 8.53
CA ARG A 228 4.99 26.84 8.03
C ARG A 228 6.48 27.13 7.94
N ASN A 229 7.27 26.75 8.94
CA ASN A 229 8.71 27.02 8.94
C ASN A 229 9.42 26.09 7.95
N VAL A 230 9.00 24.83 7.86
CA VAL A 230 9.48 23.91 6.83
C VAL A 230 9.17 24.42 5.43
N ASN A 231 7.95 24.90 5.16
CA ASN A 231 7.57 25.44 3.85
C ASN A 231 8.40 26.69 3.47
N LYS A 232 8.85 27.49 4.43
CA LYS A 232 9.76 28.62 4.13
C LYS A 232 11.13 28.16 3.65
N ILE A 233 11.61 27.01 4.11
CA ILE A 233 12.96 26.51 3.82
C ILE A 233 12.93 25.56 2.62
N TYR A 234 12.04 24.57 2.65
CA TYR A 234 11.96 23.47 1.68
C TYR A 234 10.74 23.56 0.76
N GLY A 235 9.88 24.59 0.88
CA GLY A 235 8.64 24.66 0.11
C GLY A 235 8.83 24.77 -1.40
N GLU A 236 9.93 25.40 -1.84
CA GLU A 236 10.33 25.46 -3.25
C GLU A 236 10.90 24.11 -3.72
N GLU A 237 11.76 23.46 -2.93
CA GLU A 237 12.30 22.13 -3.24
C GLU A 237 11.20 21.07 -3.35
N ILE A 238 10.22 21.08 -2.43
CA ILE A 238 9.05 20.20 -2.51
C ILE A 238 8.29 20.45 -3.81
N GLN A 239 8.03 21.72 -4.16
CA GLN A 239 7.31 22.04 -5.41
C GLN A 239 8.08 21.56 -6.63
N ALA A 240 9.38 21.86 -6.70
CA ALA A 240 10.26 21.47 -7.80
C ALA A 240 10.31 19.95 -8.01
N TYR A 241 10.37 19.16 -6.93
CA TYR A 241 10.35 17.69 -7.01
C TYR A 241 9.08 17.16 -7.67
N PHE A 242 7.91 17.66 -7.25
CA PHE A 242 6.62 17.20 -7.81
C PHE A 242 6.40 17.71 -9.25
N ASP A 243 6.84 18.93 -9.57
CA ASP A 243 6.77 19.50 -10.91
C ASP A 243 7.63 18.72 -11.91
N GLU A 244 8.88 18.40 -11.55
CA GLU A 244 9.80 17.57 -12.37
C GLU A 244 9.20 16.20 -12.70
N HIS A 245 8.36 15.68 -11.81
CA HIS A 245 7.66 14.42 -12.02
C HIS A 245 6.26 14.57 -12.62
N CYS A 246 5.84 15.78 -12.98
CA CYS A 246 4.51 16.09 -13.51
C CYS A 246 3.39 15.51 -12.61
N ILE A 247 3.44 15.84 -11.32
CA ILE A 247 2.46 15.46 -10.30
C ILE A 247 1.89 16.76 -9.73
N GLU A 248 0.57 16.93 -9.77
CA GLU A 248 -0.06 18.15 -9.24
C GLU A 248 0.10 18.20 -7.70
N LEU A 249 0.81 19.20 -7.17
CA LEU A 249 0.98 19.40 -5.73
C LEU A 249 0.01 20.44 -5.18
N GLN A 250 -0.79 20.06 -4.19
CA GLN A 250 -1.66 20.96 -3.43
C GLN A 250 -1.17 21.07 -1.98
N LYS A 251 -0.54 22.19 -1.63
CA LYS A 251 0.00 22.44 -0.29
C LYS A 251 -1.01 23.10 0.64
N VAL A 252 -1.21 22.52 1.82
CA VAL A 252 -1.90 23.09 2.98
C VAL A 252 -0.82 23.45 3.99
N VAL A 253 -0.54 24.75 4.13
CA VAL A 253 0.50 25.24 5.04
C VAL A 253 -0.13 25.65 6.36
N ILE A 254 0.29 25.03 7.46
CA ILE A 254 -0.19 25.32 8.82
C ILE A 254 0.97 25.59 9.77
N THR A 255 0.72 26.32 10.86
CA THR A 255 1.69 26.43 11.97
C THR A 255 1.51 25.23 12.89
N ALA A 256 2.61 24.67 13.39
CA ALA A 256 2.56 23.58 14.37
C ALA A 256 3.55 23.77 15.51
N GLY A 257 3.26 24.77 16.35
CA GLY A 257 3.74 24.79 17.71
C GLY A 257 2.88 23.93 18.62
N GLU A 258 3.35 23.64 19.84
CA GLU A 258 2.56 22.88 20.83
C GLU A 258 1.20 23.52 21.13
N VAL A 259 1.12 24.86 21.07
CA VAL A 259 -0.14 25.61 21.24
C VAL A 259 -1.16 25.36 20.12
N ASP A 260 -0.68 24.95 18.93
CA ASP A 260 -1.50 24.60 17.77
C ASP A 260 -1.89 23.11 17.78
N LYS A 261 -1.41 22.32 18.76
CA LYS A 261 -1.77 20.92 18.93
C LYS A 261 -3.16 20.80 19.56
N ASP A 262 -4.20 21.32 18.92
CA ASP A 262 -5.56 21.35 19.47
C ASP A 262 -6.62 20.76 18.53
N ILE A 263 -7.82 20.52 19.07
CA ILE A 263 -8.94 19.96 18.29
C ILE A 263 -9.40 20.91 17.17
N ALA A 264 -9.24 22.23 17.35
CA ALA A 264 -9.61 23.21 16.34
C ALA A 264 -8.73 23.05 15.08
N THR A 265 -7.44 22.78 15.26
CA THR A 265 -6.50 22.49 14.17
C THR A 265 -6.88 21.22 13.43
N VAL A 266 -7.26 20.15 14.15
CA VAL A 266 -7.78 18.91 13.55
C VAL A 266 -9.05 19.18 12.73
N GLN A 267 -10.01 19.95 13.27
CA GLN A 267 -11.24 20.33 12.56
C GLN A 267 -10.96 21.13 11.29
N ASN A 268 -10.04 22.09 11.36
CA ASN A 268 -9.62 22.87 10.20
C ASN A 268 -9.00 21.98 9.12
N LEU A 269 -8.13 21.03 9.51
CA LEU A 269 -7.56 20.04 8.60
C LEU A 269 -8.64 19.18 7.93
N LEU A 270 -9.65 18.71 8.67
CA LEU A 270 -10.78 17.95 8.11
C LEU A 270 -11.54 18.77 7.05
N VAL A 271 -11.78 20.07 7.30
CA VAL A 271 -12.42 20.96 6.33
C VAL A 271 -11.54 21.13 5.08
N MET A 272 -10.22 21.24 5.25
CA MET A 272 -9.28 21.35 4.12
C MET A 272 -9.23 20.07 3.28
N LEU A 273 -9.11 18.89 3.90
CA LEU A 273 -9.13 17.60 3.20
C LEU A 273 -10.42 17.43 2.39
N LYS A 274 -11.57 17.85 2.96
CA LYS A 274 -12.86 17.86 2.27
C LYS A 274 -12.87 18.82 1.08
N LYS A 275 -12.37 20.05 1.24
CA LYS A 275 -12.29 21.06 0.16
C LYS A 275 -11.41 20.57 -1.00
N LEU A 276 -10.29 19.92 -0.70
CA LEU A 276 -9.37 19.36 -1.68
C LEU A 276 -9.84 18.01 -2.27
N ARG A 277 -11.00 17.52 -1.83
CA ARG A 277 -11.63 16.27 -2.28
C ARG A 277 -10.70 15.07 -2.16
N VAL A 278 -9.93 15.00 -1.07
CA VAL A 278 -9.04 13.86 -0.80
C VAL A 278 -9.86 12.57 -0.83
N LYS A 279 -9.41 11.61 -1.65
CA LYS A 279 -10.06 10.31 -1.80
C LYS A 279 -9.68 9.40 -0.63
N ARG A 280 -10.52 8.39 -0.37
CA ARG A 280 -10.32 7.45 0.75
C ARG A 280 -8.97 6.74 0.77
N ASN A 281 -8.44 6.38 -0.41
CA ASN A 281 -7.19 5.65 -0.56
C ASN A 281 -6.04 6.54 -1.07
N GLU A 282 -6.23 7.86 -1.07
CA GLU A 282 -5.20 8.83 -1.47
C GLU A 282 -4.37 9.20 -0.23
N PRO A 283 -3.08 8.84 -0.16
CA PRO A 283 -2.23 9.19 0.96
C PRO A 283 -2.02 10.71 1.02
N VAL A 284 -2.22 11.30 2.20
CA VAL A 284 -1.85 12.70 2.47
C VAL A 284 -0.36 12.78 2.77
N PHE A 285 0.38 13.65 2.09
CA PHE A 285 1.79 13.87 2.38
C PHE A 285 1.94 14.83 3.58
N VAL A 286 2.59 14.41 4.64
CA VAL A 286 2.68 15.17 5.90
C VAL A 286 4.15 15.51 6.13
N VAL A 287 4.48 16.80 6.19
CA VAL A 287 5.87 17.26 6.29
C VAL A 287 6.04 18.18 7.48
N GLY A 288 6.75 17.72 8.51
CA GLY A 288 6.97 18.55 9.69
C GLY A 288 7.57 17.83 10.89
N ASN A 289 7.32 18.43 12.05
CA ASN A 289 7.70 17.91 13.36
C ASN A 289 6.60 16.98 13.92
N GLY A 290 6.81 16.49 15.14
CA GLY A 290 5.85 15.60 15.81
C GLY A 290 4.46 16.22 15.99
N VAL A 291 4.36 17.54 16.14
CA VAL A 291 3.06 18.21 16.29
C VAL A 291 2.24 18.13 14.99
N ILE A 292 2.85 18.45 13.83
CA ILE A 292 2.19 18.27 12.52
C ILE A 292 1.73 16.83 12.34
N HIS A 293 2.60 15.89 12.67
CA HIS A 293 2.36 14.45 12.52
C HIS A 293 1.15 14.03 13.36
N ASP A 294 1.09 14.47 14.61
CA ASP A 294 0.01 14.18 15.55
C ASP A 294 -1.34 14.75 15.08
N VAL A 295 -1.42 16.04 14.78
CA VAL A 295 -2.70 16.67 14.40
C VAL A 295 -3.18 16.22 13.03
N THR A 296 -2.26 16.03 12.08
CA THR A 296 -2.61 15.59 10.72
C THR A 296 -2.94 14.12 10.70
N GLY A 297 -2.21 13.28 11.44
CA GLY A 297 -2.51 11.87 11.63
C GLY A 297 -3.87 11.69 12.30
N CYS A 298 -4.18 12.50 13.33
CA CYS A 298 -5.50 12.51 13.98
C CYS A 298 -6.60 12.88 12.98
N ALA A 299 -6.42 13.94 12.18
CA ALA A 299 -7.37 14.33 11.14
C ALA A 299 -7.57 13.21 10.08
N CYS A 300 -6.49 12.58 9.63
CA CYS A 300 -6.55 11.48 8.67
C CYS A 300 -7.22 10.23 9.26
N SER A 301 -7.06 9.95 10.55
CA SER A 301 -7.74 8.85 11.23
C SER A 301 -9.27 9.02 11.22
N MET A 302 -9.74 10.27 11.34
CA MET A 302 -11.16 10.62 11.34
C MET A 302 -11.72 10.73 9.92
N TYR A 303 -10.95 11.29 8.98
CA TYR A 303 -11.36 11.49 7.60
C TYR A 303 -11.55 10.15 6.88
N HIS A 304 -12.72 9.95 6.25
CA HIS A 304 -13.17 8.65 5.69
C HIS A 304 -13.06 7.45 6.65
N ARG A 305 -13.04 7.71 7.97
CA ARG A 305 -12.80 6.72 9.04
C ARG A 305 -11.47 5.97 8.94
N ASN A 306 -10.56 6.46 8.09
CA ASN A 306 -9.14 6.14 7.99
C ASN A 306 -8.67 6.55 6.58
N THR A 307 -7.95 7.66 6.47
CA THR A 307 -7.27 8.07 5.24
C THR A 307 -5.77 7.79 5.40
N PRO A 308 -5.10 7.17 4.42
CA PRO A 308 -3.67 6.95 4.48
C PRO A 308 -2.91 8.28 4.48
N TYR A 309 -1.68 8.28 4.98
CA TYR A 309 -0.77 9.43 4.92
C TYR A 309 0.68 8.98 4.83
N ILE A 310 1.62 9.85 4.50
CA ILE A 310 3.06 9.56 4.45
C ILE A 310 3.75 10.67 5.22
N MET A 311 4.67 10.34 6.12
CA MET A 311 5.32 11.33 6.99
C MET A 311 6.77 11.56 6.59
N LEU A 312 7.09 12.80 6.26
CA LEU A 312 8.45 13.29 6.16
C LEU A 312 8.83 14.05 7.43
N SER A 313 9.48 13.35 8.36
CA SER A 313 9.97 13.90 9.63
C SER A 313 11.09 14.92 9.40
N THR A 314 10.88 16.16 9.85
CA THR A 314 11.88 17.25 9.75
C THR A 314 12.60 17.55 11.07
N SER A 315 12.26 16.85 12.15
CA SER A 315 12.93 16.94 13.45
C SER A 315 13.39 15.57 13.93
N VAL A 316 14.48 15.50 14.70
CA VAL A 316 15.01 14.24 15.24
C VAL A 316 13.97 13.49 16.06
N VAL A 317 13.23 14.20 16.93
CA VAL A 317 12.16 13.61 17.76
C VAL A 317 11.06 12.99 16.90
N ALA A 318 10.66 13.66 15.82
CA ALA A 318 9.74 13.07 14.85
C ALA A 318 10.37 11.88 14.12
N GLY A 319 11.66 11.88 13.84
CA GLY A 319 12.34 10.76 13.18
C GLY A 319 12.39 9.47 14.01
N ILE A 320 12.48 9.57 15.34
CA ILE A 320 12.78 8.42 16.21
C ILE A 320 11.65 8.02 17.17
N ASP A 321 10.63 8.86 17.37
CA ASP A 321 9.52 8.59 18.30
C ASP A 321 8.17 8.92 17.66
N ALA A 322 7.85 10.22 17.52
CA ALA A 322 6.52 10.65 17.08
C ALA A 322 6.19 10.28 15.63
N GLY A 323 7.21 10.16 14.77
CA GLY A 323 7.07 9.52 13.47
C GLY A 323 6.67 8.08 13.72
N LEU A 324 7.59 7.20 14.13
CA LEU A 324 7.40 5.74 14.23
C LEU A 324 6.17 5.25 15.03
N SER A 325 5.62 6.06 15.95
CA SER A 325 4.52 5.67 16.83
C SER A 325 3.14 5.70 16.15
N PRO A 326 2.29 4.64 16.25
CA PRO A 326 0.92 4.65 15.71
C PRO A 326 -0.05 5.57 16.44
N ARG A 327 0.46 6.31 17.42
CA ARG A 327 -0.32 7.21 18.26
C ARG A 327 -0.33 8.57 17.58
N THR A 328 -1.53 9.10 17.41
CA THR A 328 -1.77 10.46 16.92
C THR A 328 -2.79 11.11 17.85
N GLY A 329 -2.83 12.43 17.91
CA GLY A 329 -3.77 13.11 18.80
C GLY A 329 -3.64 14.62 18.80
N CYS A 330 -4.50 15.24 19.58
CA CYS A 330 -4.43 16.66 19.88
C CYS A 330 -4.62 16.88 21.38
N ASP A 331 -4.21 18.01 21.90
CA ASP A 331 -4.43 18.41 23.28
C ASP A 331 -5.83 19.02 23.44
N GLY A 332 -6.37 18.96 24.66
CA GLY A 332 -7.70 19.49 24.96
C GLY A 332 -7.88 19.77 26.43
N PHE A 333 -8.45 20.93 26.77
CA PHE A 333 -8.83 21.31 28.15
C PHE A 333 -7.71 21.12 29.21
N GLY A 334 -6.45 21.41 28.84
CA GLY A 334 -5.29 21.25 29.74
C GLY A 334 -4.77 19.82 29.85
N PHE A 335 -5.38 18.86 29.16
CA PHE A 335 -4.87 17.51 29.02
C PHE A 335 -3.99 17.40 27.79
N LYS A 336 -2.78 16.86 27.99
CA LYS A 336 -1.88 16.52 26.89
C LYS A 336 -2.36 15.27 26.19
N THR A 337 -2.42 15.33 24.87
CA THR A 337 -2.63 14.23 23.93
C THR A 337 -3.88 13.42 24.25
N CYS A 338 -5.04 13.98 23.92
CA CYS A 338 -6.26 13.24 23.71
C CYS A 338 -6.11 12.41 22.42
N SER A 339 -5.50 11.23 22.58
CA SER A 339 -5.13 10.37 21.46
C SER A 339 -6.34 9.72 20.80
N VAL A 340 -6.30 9.66 19.48
CA VAL A 340 -7.03 8.66 18.72
C VAL A 340 -6.03 7.55 18.41
N HIS A 341 -6.25 6.35 18.94
CA HIS A 341 -5.50 5.19 18.45
C HIS A 341 -6.00 4.93 17.04
N ILE A 342 -5.18 5.11 15.98
CA ILE A 342 -5.28 4.42 14.67
C ILE A 342 -4.36 5.02 13.57
N ILE A 343 -3.54 4.11 13.01
CA ILE A 343 -3.10 3.92 11.61
C ILE A 343 -2.17 4.95 10.98
N LEU A 344 -0.90 4.53 10.87
CA LEU A 344 0.18 5.15 10.12
C LEU A 344 0.37 4.49 8.76
N LEU A 345 0.74 5.33 7.82
CA LEU A 345 1.66 5.01 6.74
C LEU A 345 2.79 6.03 6.87
N PHE A 346 4.03 5.56 6.77
CA PHE A 346 5.21 6.42 6.79
C PHE A 346 5.70 6.70 5.39
#